data_AF-A0A6A6XDZ1-F1
#
_entry.id   AF-A0A6A6XDZ1-F1
#
_cell.length_a   1.000
_cell.length_b   1.000
_cell.length_c   1.000
_cell.angle_alpha   90.00
_cell.angle_beta   90.00
_cell.angle_gamma   90.00
#
_symmetry.space_group_name_H-M   'P 1'
#
loop_
_entity.id
_entity.type
_entity.pdbx_description
1 polymer ?
#
loop_
_entity_poly.entity_id
_entity_poly.type
_entity_poly.pdbx_seq_one_letter_code
_entity_poly.pdbx_strand_id
1 'polypeptide(L)'
;MLAPNWNTRDDSPGIRDPLMGLVVDYINTLNTSSFLHYLINLGVQTHDTTLVLWPSAQPRHVKLYTFKITGRFERRQTVSVRVVADAHKLEIDSFEVNYKSNWIPLKTFIDSPPILTDTSLNWAKYREEKGGYVWQYNWWQNNGRHFRLLDLPEELRRQIFIQVLGPEVYPQKKRGSGHNEKDIKPMVLRQGCTYEYLDRDTARATEDIIPYRESKPNRAIFYLNKQVLREARRAGWEGTLKCFKYYQDFPHYDGSLDRHSSGAGGNMDSYGMLSFNYLNRVSLNLGNDGYFALFGLNCQPFRLENEYPNPRFLEIMKSTQYLELCFRNPFEGWSNDPWCTLHDAMDLPAKDRGSCQKIIVDWILTFAKPYIEHIPKIELTGFIKHSTKGKWDTIFEEQRTKKVYYEMANEREDILSNAGRKKGPECLCKKTCISACRHVSQVGEFSAVELQRFDFEG
;
A
#
# COMPACT_ATOMS: atom_id res chain seq x y z
N MET A 1 8.77 7.94 -20.33
CA MET A 1 9.18 7.18 -21.53
C MET A 1 8.02 7.23 -22.49
N LEU A 2 8.15 7.99 -23.58
CA LEU A 2 7.19 7.97 -24.68
C LEU A 2 7.21 6.55 -25.27
N ALA A 3 6.04 5.99 -25.57
CA ALA A 3 5.97 4.74 -26.31
C ALA A 3 6.85 4.90 -27.57
N PRO A 4 7.80 4.00 -27.85
CA PRO A 4 8.60 4.08 -29.06
C PRO A 4 7.65 4.21 -30.26
N ASN A 5 7.99 5.07 -31.21
CA ASN A 5 7.18 5.21 -32.43
C ASN A 5 7.38 3.89 -33.22
N TRP A 6 6.49 2.92 -33.01
CA TRP A 6 6.82 1.50 -33.12
C TRP A 6 7.01 0.95 -34.54
N ASN A 7 6.75 1.75 -35.57
CA ASN A 7 7.03 1.34 -36.94
C ASN A 7 7.50 2.58 -37.70
N THR A 8 8.80 2.83 -37.71
CA THR A 8 9.37 3.68 -38.75
C THR A 8 9.11 2.96 -40.07
N ARG A 9 8.06 3.39 -40.79
CA ARG A 9 8.05 3.22 -42.23
C ARG A 9 9.37 3.82 -42.69
N ASP A 10 10.26 2.98 -43.19
CA ASP A 10 11.39 3.47 -43.93
C ASP A 10 10.78 4.08 -45.20
N ASP A 11 10.42 5.36 -45.11
CA ASP A 11 9.81 6.17 -46.19
C ASP A 11 10.88 6.52 -47.24
N SER A 12 11.70 5.53 -47.60
CA SER A 12 12.56 5.58 -48.76
C SER A 12 11.68 5.93 -49.98
N PRO A 13 11.87 7.11 -50.59
CA PRO A 13 10.99 7.62 -51.64
C PRO A 13 11.20 6.78 -52.91
N GLY A 14 10.35 5.79 -53.13
CA GLY A 14 10.51 4.89 -54.28
C GLY A 14 9.25 4.13 -54.66
N ILE A 15 8.82 3.15 -53.86
CA ILE A 15 7.71 2.26 -54.23
C ILE A 15 7.01 1.80 -52.95
N ARG A 16 5.71 2.14 -52.78
CA ARG A 16 4.91 1.64 -51.66
C ARG A 16 4.55 0.18 -51.90
N ASP A 17 5.16 -0.72 -51.13
CA ASP A 17 4.84 -2.14 -51.15
C ASP A 17 3.51 -2.41 -50.41
N PRO A 18 2.43 -2.85 -51.08
CA PRO A 18 1.14 -3.09 -50.43
C PRO A 18 1.20 -4.16 -49.35
N LEU A 19 2.08 -5.17 -49.50
CA LEU A 19 2.27 -6.20 -48.48
C LEU A 19 2.84 -5.60 -47.19
N MET A 20 3.72 -4.60 -47.29
CA MET A 20 4.30 -3.97 -46.11
C MET A 20 3.22 -3.32 -45.24
N GLY A 21 2.26 -2.61 -45.85
CA GLY A 21 1.14 -2.04 -45.12
C GLY A 21 0.34 -3.11 -44.39
N LEU A 22 0.01 -4.19 -45.08
CA LEU A 22 -0.73 -5.33 -44.53
C LEU A 22 -0.01 -6.01 -43.36
N VAL A 23 1.30 -6.25 -43.48
CA VAL A 23 2.11 -6.87 -42.42
C VAL A 23 2.21 -5.95 -41.20
N VAL A 24 2.43 -4.65 -41.42
CA VAL A 24 2.50 -3.66 -40.33
C VAL A 24 1.16 -3.57 -39.60
N ASP A 25 0.04 -3.54 -40.32
CA ASP A 25 -1.30 -3.50 -39.71
C ASP A 25 -1.60 -4.78 -38.91
N TYR A 26 -1.18 -5.94 -39.42
CA TYR A 26 -1.32 -7.21 -38.71
C TYR A 26 -0.47 -7.25 -37.43
N ILE A 27 0.79 -6.83 -37.50
CA ILE A 27 1.69 -6.72 -36.34
C ILE A 27 1.12 -5.75 -35.30
N ASN A 28 0.59 -4.59 -35.71
CA ASN A 28 -0.04 -3.63 -34.80
C ASN A 28 -1.26 -4.24 -34.08
N THR A 29 -2.05 -5.04 -34.81
CA THR A 29 -3.18 -5.78 -34.24
C THR A 29 -2.71 -6.82 -33.22
N LEU A 30 -1.59 -7.50 -33.47
CA LEU A 30 -0.99 -8.42 -32.50
C LEU A 30 -0.43 -7.69 -31.28
N ASN A 31 0.26 -6.56 -31.46
CA ASN A 31 0.79 -5.76 -30.37
C ASN A 31 -0.31 -5.22 -29.44
N THR A 32 -1.49 -4.91 -29.96
CA THR A 32 -2.64 -4.50 -29.15
C THR A 32 -3.35 -5.69 -28.51
N SER A 33 -3.38 -6.86 -29.15
CA SER A 33 -4.13 -8.02 -28.66
C SER A 33 -3.34 -8.97 -27.76
N SER A 34 -2.01 -8.97 -27.86
CA SER A 34 -1.10 -9.91 -27.19
C SER A 34 0.07 -9.18 -26.54
N PHE A 35 0.17 -9.28 -25.20
CA PHE A 35 1.27 -8.70 -24.44
C PHE A 35 2.64 -9.26 -24.88
N LEU A 36 2.68 -10.52 -25.29
CA LEU A 36 3.89 -11.16 -25.80
C LEU A 36 4.41 -10.45 -27.05
N HIS A 37 3.54 -10.19 -28.03
CA HIS A 37 3.88 -9.48 -29.25
C HIS A 37 4.33 -8.04 -28.97
N TYR A 38 3.64 -7.36 -28.05
CA TYR A 38 4.04 -6.03 -27.58
C TYR A 38 5.46 -6.00 -26.99
N LEU A 39 5.84 -7.01 -26.19
CA LEU A 39 7.19 -7.08 -25.59
C LEU A 39 8.29 -7.32 -26.62
N ILE A 40 8.01 -8.16 -27.61
CA ILE A 40 8.91 -8.42 -28.74
C ILE A 40 9.09 -7.13 -29.53
N ASN A 41 7.98 -6.43 -29.74
CA ASN A 41 7.85 -5.36 -30.70
C ASN A 41 8.50 -5.74 -32.03
N LEU A 42 7.80 -6.62 -32.74
CA LEU A 42 8.20 -7.02 -34.07
C LEU A 42 8.03 -5.82 -35.02
N GLY A 43 9.07 -5.51 -35.77
CA GLY A 43 9.06 -4.60 -36.91
C GLY A 43 9.40 -5.37 -38.18
N VAL A 44 9.05 -4.80 -39.33
CA VAL A 44 9.34 -5.37 -40.64
C VAL A 44 9.88 -4.29 -41.56
N GLN A 45 10.87 -4.64 -42.39
CA GLN A 45 11.45 -3.77 -43.41
C GLN A 45 11.70 -4.59 -44.69
N THR A 46 11.58 -3.96 -45.86
CA THR A 46 12.01 -4.58 -47.12
C THR A 46 13.52 -4.64 -47.15
N HIS A 47 14.10 -5.79 -47.51
CA HIS A 47 15.56 -5.93 -47.57
C HIS A 47 16.13 -5.56 -48.94
N ASP A 48 15.32 -5.66 -49.99
CA ASP A 48 15.72 -5.41 -51.38
C ASP A 48 14.79 -4.40 -52.08
N THR A 49 15.25 -3.87 -53.22
CA THR A 49 14.50 -2.96 -54.10
C THR A 49 13.71 -3.71 -55.17
N THR A 50 13.47 -5.02 -54.99
CA THR A 50 12.78 -5.84 -55.99
C THR A 50 11.32 -5.41 -56.17
N LEU A 51 10.74 -5.78 -57.32
CA LEU A 51 9.35 -5.47 -57.66
C LEU A 51 8.39 -5.85 -56.53
N VAL A 52 7.33 -5.07 -56.36
CA VAL A 52 6.28 -5.37 -55.38
C VAL A 52 5.65 -6.74 -55.66
N LEU A 53 5.34 -7.50 -54.60
CA LEU A 53 4.74 -8.83 -54.75
C LEU A 53 3.28 -8.78 -55.23
N TRP A 54 2.57 -7.67 -54.99
CA TRP A 54 1.15 -7.50 -55.29
C TRP A 54 0.91 -6.18 -56.04
N PRO A 55 -0.01 -6.09 -57.02
CA PRO A 55 -0.99 -7.10 -57.46
C PRO A 55 -0.48 -8.10 -58.50
N SER A 56 0.72 -7.92 -59.05
CA SER A 56 1.18 -8.74 -60.16
C SER A 56 2.68 -8.99 -60.08
N ALA A 57 3.03 -10.06 -59.38
CA ALA A 57 4.28 -10.75 -59.62
C ALA A 57 3.98 -12.12 -60.25
N GLN A 58 4.84 -12.55 -61.18
CA GLN A 58 4.73 -13.87 -61.80
C GLN A 58 4.62 -14.96 -60.71
N PRO A 59 3.89 -16.06 -60.96
CA PRO A 59 3.89 -17.19 -60.04
C PRO A 59 5.35 -17.57 -59.76
N ARG A 60 5.76 -17.59 -58.48
CA ARG A 60 7.14 -17.83 -57.98
C ARG A 60 8.06 -16.62 -57.83
N HIS A 61 7.59 -15.38 -57.99
CA HIS A 61 8.40 -14.24 -57.58
C HIS A 61 8.57 -14.22 -56.05
N VAL A 62 9.79 -13.90 -55.61
CA VAL A 62 10.19 -13.92 -54.20
C VAL A 62 10.82 -12.57 -53.87
N LYS A 63 10.46 -12.03 -52.70
CA LYS A 63 11.03 -10.79 -52.16
C LYS A 63 11.56 -11.01 -50.75
N LEU A 64 12.65 -10.35 -50.39
CA LEU A 64 13.26 -10.46 -49.07
C LEU A 64 12.70 -9.43 -48.10
N TYR A 65 12.23 -9.89 -46.94
CA TYR A 65 11.80 -9.05 -45.82
C TYR A 65 12.67 -9.35 -44.61
N THR A 66 13.10 -8.31 -43.89
CA THR A 66 13.78 -8.45 -42.60
C THR A 66 12.79 -8.13 -41.49
N PHE A 67 12.53 -9.11 -40.63
CA PHE A 67 11.79 -8.92 -39.39
C PHE A 67 12.78 -8.58 -38.28
N LYS A 68 12.59 -7.44 -37.62
CA LYS A 68 13.45 -6.95 -36.55
C LYS A 68 12.66 -6.96 -35.24
N ILE A 69 13.23 -7.57 -34.21
CA ILE A 69 12.75 -7.44 -32.84
C ILE A 69 13.49 -6.23 -32.26
N THR A 70 12.75 -5.19 -31.89
CA THR A 70 13.32 -3.94 -31.33
C THR A 70 12.91 -3.69 -29.88
N GLY A 71 12.20 -4.64 -29.27
CA GLY A 71 11.99 -4.64 -27.83
C GLY A 71 13.28 -4.89 -27.06
N ARG A 72 13.22 -5.72 -26.02
CA ARG A 72 14.39 -5.99 -25.16
C ARG A 72 15.47 -6.86 -25.82
N PHE A 73 15.16 -7.52 -26.95
CA PHE A 73 16.07 -8.41 -27.67
C PHE A 73 16.27 -7.92 -29.09
N GLU A 74 17.44 -7.37 -29.39
CA GLU A 74 17.74 -7.04 -30.78
C GLU A 74 18.08 -8.31 -31.55
N ARG A 75 17.13 -8.79 -32.35
CA ARG A 75 17.35 -9.88 -33.31
C ARG A 75 16.77 -9.47 -34.67
N ARG A 76 17.41 -9.95 -35.74
CA ARG A 76 16.96 -9.73 -37.11
C ARG A 76 16.87 -11.08 -37.81
N GLN A 77 15.78 -11.29 -38.53
CA GLN A 77 15.60 -12.47 -39.37
C GLN A 77 15.16 -12.00 -40.75
N THR A 78 16.04 -12.17 -41.73
CA THR A 78 15.66 -11.99 -43.14
C THR A 78 15.07 -13.28 -43.66
N VAL A 79 13.94 -13.18 -44.36
CA VAL A 79 13.22 -14.31 -44.94
C VAL A 79 12.75 -13.98 -46.35
N SER A 80 12.61 -15.01 -47.15
CA SER A 80 12.02 -14.94 -48.48
C SER A 80 10.50 -15.06 -48.39
N VAL A 81 9.77 -14.16 -49.05
CA VAL A 81 8.30 -14.13 -49.06
C VAL A 81 7.80 -14.24 -50.50
N ARG A 82 6.73 -15.01 -50.72
CA ARG A 82 6.07 -15.17 -52.02
C ARG A 82 4.56 -15.13 -51.89
N VAL A 83 3.86 -14.90 -53.00
CA VAL A 83 2.40 -15.00 -53.11
C VAL A 83 2.01 -16.48 -53.31
N VAL A 84 0.93 -16.92 -52.67
CA VAL A 84 0.30 -18.23 -52.92
C VAL A 84 -0.28 -18.25 -54.34
N ALA A 85 -0.11 -19.35 -55.08
CA ALA A 85 -0.39 -19.42 -56.53
C ALA A 85 -1.82 -19.02 -56.94
N ASP A 86 -2.80 -19.13 -56.03
CA ASP A 86 -4.23 -18.88 -56.29
C ASP A 86 -4.79 -17.70 -55.46
N ALA A 87 -3.94 -16.81 -54.95
CA ALA A 87 -4.39 -15.69 -54.15
C ALA A 87 -5.03 -14.59 -55.01
N HIS A 88 -6.32 -14.35 -54.82
CA HIS A 88 -7.07 -13.29 -55.52
C HIS A 88 -7.29 -12.02 -54.68
N LYS A 89 -6.93 -12.06 -53.39
CA LYS A 89 -7.10 -10.94 -52.46
C LYS A 89 -5.79 -10.64 -51.73
N LEU A 90 -5.58 -9.36 -51.42
CA LEU A 90 -4.48 -8.89 -50.59
C LEU A 90 -4.83 -9.15 -49.10
N GLU A 91 -4.56 -10.36 -48.64
CA GLU A 91 -4.77 -10.81 -47.26
C GLU A 91 -3.48 -11.46 -46.73
N ILE A 92 -3.26 -11.45 -45.41
CA ILE A 92 -1.99 -11.93 -44.83
C ILE A 92 -1.76 -13.42 -45.12
N ASP A 93 -2.86 -14.16 -45.28
CA ASP A 93 -2.89 -15.60 -45.59
C ASP A 93 -2.57 -15.88 -47.08
N SER A 94 -2.54 -14.86 -47.93
CA SER A 94 -2.15 -14.95 -49.35
C SER A 94 -0.64 -15.07 -49.58
N PHE A 95 0.16 -15.05 -48.52
CA PHE A 95 1.62 -15.03 -48.59
C PHE A 95 2.25 -16.15 -47.78
N GLU A 96 3.35 -16.68 -48.29
CA GLU A 96 4.16 -17.68 -47.61
C GLU A 96 5.57 -17.17 -47.38
N VAL A 97 6.18 -17.62 -46.28
CA VAL A 97 7.55 -17.34 -45.88
C VAL A 97 8.36 -18.61 -46.00
N ASN A 98 9.54 -18.55 -46.63
CA ASN A 98 10.51 -19.64 -46.57
C ASN A 98 11.28 -19.54 -45.26
N TYR A 99 10.98 -20.45 -44.35
CA TYR A 99 11.66 -20.58 -43.06
C TYR A 99 12.18 -22.00 -42.88
N LYS A 100 13.49 -22.15 -42.63
CA LYS A 100 14.18 -23.45 -42.52
C LYS A 100 13.85 -24.40 -43.68
N SER A 101 13.93 -23.88 -44.91
CA SER A 101 13.68 -24.62 -46.15
C SER A 101 12.23 -25.09 -46.35
N ASN A 102 11.28 -24.60 -45.56
CA ASN A 102 9.86 -24.89 -45.71
C ASN A 102 9.09 -23.58 -45.97
N TRP A 103 8.15 -23.62 -46.90
CA TRP A 103 7.20 -22.53 -47.10
C TRP A 103 6.05 -22.70 -46.13
N ILE A 104 5.87 -21.72 -45.26
CA ILE A 104 4.80 -21.67 -44.25
C ILE A 104 3.98 -20.39 -44.43
N PRO A 105 2.70 -20.36 -44.02
CA PRO A 105 1.91 -19.14 -44.10
C PRO A 105 2.58 -17.99 -43.34
N LEU A 106 2.62 -16.81 -43.95
CA LEU A 106 3.23 -15.61 -43.36
C LEU A 106 2.58 -15.26 -42.01
N LYS A 107 1.27 -15.43 -41.91
CA LYS A 107 0.52 -15.30 -40.65
C LYS A 107 1.07 -16.20 -39.55
N THR A 108 1.26 -17.50 -39.83
CA THR A 108 1.82 -18.46 -38.89
C THR A 108 3.23 -18.08 -38.46
N PHE A 109 4.05 -17.57 -39.39
CA PHE A 109 5.39 -17.07 -39.06
C PHE A 109 5.36 -15.85 -38.12
N ILE A 110 4.38 -14.94 -38.28
CA ILE A 110 4.23 -13.76 -37.42
C ILE A 110 3.60 -14.11 -36.06
N ASP A 111 2.58 -14.96 -36.02
CA ASP A 111 1.87 -15.36 -34.79
C ASP A 111 2.73 -16.18 -33.84
N SER A 112 3.68 -16.93 -34.39
CA SER A 112 4.65 -17.73 -33.65
C SER A 112 6.04 -17.47 -34.21
N PRO A 113 6.61 -16.27 -34.00
CA PRO A 113 7.93 -15.92 -34.48
C PRO A 113 8.89 -17.02 -34.01
N PRO A 114 9.62 -17.69 -34.92
CA PRO A 114 10.50 -18.78 -34.53
C PRO A 114 11.57 -18.36 -33.51
N ILE A 115 11.84 -17.06 -33.44
CA ILE A 115 12.71 -16.43 -32.44
C ILE A 115 12.17 -16.61 -31.00
N LEU A 116 10.86 -16.84 -30.82
CA LEU A 116 10.22 -17.15 -29.53
C LEU A 116 10.24 -18.64 -29.17
N THR A 117 10.46 -19.51 -30.15
CA THR A 117 10.57 -20.97 -29.92
C THR A 117 11.94 -21.37 -29.38
N ASP A 118 12.89 -20.43 -29.37
CA ASP A 118 14.16 -20.56 -28.67
C ASP A 118 13.88 -20.57 -27.15
N THR A 119 13.98 -21.77 -26.55
CA THR A 119 13.71 -22.07 -25.14
C THR A 119 14.51 -21.24 -24.13
N SER A 120 15.44 -20.41 -24.60
CA SER A 120 16.21 -19.46 -23.79
C SER A 120 15.39 -18.27 -23.27
N LEU A 121 14.23 -17.96 -23.86
CA LEU A 121 13.34 -16.90 -23.38
C LEU A 121 12.41 -17.40 -22.27
N ASN A 122 12.91 -17.41 -21.02
CA ASN A 122 12.09 -17.71 -19.85
C ASN A 122 11.17 -16.52 -19.49
N TRP A 123 9.97 -16.49 -20.08
CA TRP A 123 8.96 -15.45 -19.86
C TRP A 123 8.58 -15.24 -18.39
N ALA A 124 8.59 -16.29 -17.57
CA ALA A 124 8.32 -16.18 -16.14
C ALA A 124 9.38 -15.31 -15.46
N LYS A 125 10.66 -15.56 -15.78
CA LYS A 125 11.77 -14.74 -15.29
C LYS A 125 11.64 -13.26 -15.70
N TYR A 126 11.16 -12.97 -16.91
CA TYR A 126 10.99 -11.59 -17.36
C TYR A 126 9.84 -10.84 -16.68
N ARG A 127 8.80 -11.57 -16.27
CA ARG A 127 7.71 -10.99 -15.47
C ARG A 127 8.19 -10.64 -14.06
N GLU A 128 9.08 -11.47 -13.53
CA GLU A 128 9.67 -11.34 -12.19
C GLU A 128 10.80 -10.30 -12.13
N GLU A 129 11.51 -10.06 -13.24
CA GLU A 129 12.54 -9.02 -13.33
C GLU A 129 11.96 -7.60 -13.19
N LYS A 130 12.75 -6.71 -12.57
CA LYS A 130 12.43 -5.29 -12.36
C LYS A 130 12.13 -4.61 -13.71
N GLY A 131 10.85 -4.49 -14.05
CA GLY A 131 10.39 -3.84 -15.28
C GLY A 131 9.20 -4.51 -15.95
N GLY A 132 8.95 -5.80 -15.72
CA GLY A 132 7.83 -6.53 -16.35
C GLY A 132 6.47 -5.86 -16.10
N TYR A 133 6.24 -5.37 -14.88
CA TYR A 133 5.04 -4.60 -14.53
C TYR A 133 4.92 -3.28 -15.31
N VAL A 134 6.02 -2.54 -15.50
CA VAL A 134 6.03 -1.27 -16.24
C VAL A 134 5.66 -1.51 -17.69
N TRP A 135 6.19 -2.56 -18.31
CA TRP A 135 5.83 -2.93 -19.68
C TRP A 135 4.37 -3.37 -19.78
N GLN A 136 3.89 -4.18 -18.85
CA GLN A 136 2.50 -4.61 -18.83
C GLN A 136 1.55 -3.41 -18.63
N TYR A 137 1.93 -2.47 -17.77
CA TYR A 137 1.21 -1.23 -17.57
C TYR A 137 1.17 -0.41 -18.88
N ASN A 138 2.32 -0.19 -19.53
CA ASN A 138 2.39 0.54 -20.80
C ASN A 138 1.58 -0.15 -21.90
N TRP A 139 1.59 -1.47 -21.96
CA TRP A 139 0.75 -2.23 -22.91
C TRP A 139 -0.74 -1.98 -22.67
N TRP A 140 -1.19 -2.05 -21.43
CA TRP A 140 -2.58 -1.76 -21.06
C TRP A 140 -2.98 -0.31 -21.37
N GLN A 141 -2.07 0.65 -21.22
CA GLN A 141 -2.35 2.05 -21.60
C GLN A 141 -2.52 2.22 -23.12
N ASN A 142 -1.84 1.39 -23.93
CA ASN A 142 -1.80 1.55 -25.39
C ASN A 142 -2.79 0.64 -26.14
N ASN A 143 -3.25 -0.47 -25.54
CA ASN A 143 -4.07 -1.45 -26.26
C ASN A 143 -5.55 -1.04 -26.41
N GLY A 144 -5.99 0.04 -25.75
CA GLY A 144 -7.37 0.52 -25.78
C GLY A 144 -8.39 -0.45 -25.16
N ARG A 145 -7.92 -1.52 -24.50
CA ARG A 145 -8.78 -2.52 -23.84
C ARG A 145 -8.99 -2.14 -22.39
N HIS A 146 -10.16 -2.50 -21.88
CA HIS A 146 -10.47 -2.38 -20.45
C HIS A 146 -10.29 -3.72 -19.76
N PHE A 147 -9.69 -3.70 -18.58
CA PHE A 147 -9.63 -4.87 -17.72
C PHE A 147 -11.03 -5.20 -17.21
N ARG A 148 -11.55 -6.38 -17.52
CA ARG A 148 -12.90 -6.84 -17.11
C ARG A 148 -12.90 -7.24 -15.64
N LEU A 149 -12.71 -6.26 -14.75
CA LEU A 149 -12.58 -6.46 -13.30
C LEU A 149 -13.72 -7.31 -12.73
N LEU A 150 -14.96 -7.11 -13.20
CA LEU A 150 -16.15 -7.81 -12.71
C LEU A 150 -16.29 -9.27 -13.19
N ASP A 151 -15.50 -9.69 -14.18
CA ASP A 151 -15.46 -11.10 -14.58
C ASP A 151 -14.61 -11.95 -13.63
N LEU A 152 -13.81 -11.32 -12.77
CA LEU A 152 -13.01 -12.03 -11.80
C LEU A 152 -13.88 -12.59 -10.65
N PRO A 153 -13.52 -13.76 -10.09
CA PRO A 153 -14.06 -14.21 -8.81
C PRO A 153 -13.98 -13.14 -7.72
N GLU A 154 -14.97 -13.10 -6.84
CA GLU A 154 -15.07 -12.09 -5.76
C GLU A 154 -13.80 -12.04 -4.91
N GLU A 155 -13.19 -13.19 -4.65
CA GLU A 155 -11.99 -13.33 -3.83
C GLU A 155 -10.81 -12.57 -4.45
N LEU A 156 -10.61 -12.68 -5.77
CA LEU A 156 -9.56 -11.97 -6.49
C LEU A 156 -9.84 -10.48 -6.54
N ARG A 157 -11.11 -10.08 -6.76
CA ARG A 157 -11.51 -8.67 -6.74
C ARG A 157 -11.23 -8.05 -5.37
N ARG A 158 -11.55 -8.76 -4.28
CA ARG A 158 -11.26 -8.33 -2.91
C ARG A 158 -9.77 -8.11 -2.68
N GLN A 159 -8.90 -9.01 -3.13
CA GLN A 159 -7.45 -8.82 -3.02
C GLN A 159 -6.97 -7.60 -3.81
N ILE A 160 -7.47 -7.40 -5.03
CA ILE A 160 -7.18 -6.20 -5.82
C ILE A 160 -7.62 -4.94 -5.06
N PHE A 161 -8.82 -4.93 -4.48
CA PHE A 161 -9.30 -3.78 -3.71
C PHE A 161 -8.42 -3.48 -2.51
N ILE A 162 -7.98 -4.49 -1.75
CA ILE A 162 -7.05 -4.30 -0.62
C ILE A 162 -5.73 -3.69 -1.12
N GLN A 163 -5.16 -4.20 -2.21
CA GLN A 163 -3.92 -3.66 -2.77
C GLN A 163 -4.09 -2.20 -3.26
N VAL A 164 -5.22 -1.90 -3.92
CA VAL A 164 -5.54 -0.56 -4.44
C VAL A 164 -5.78 0.45 -3.31
N LEU A 165 -6.39 0.00 -2.21
CA LEU A 165 -6.62 0.82 -1.01
C LEU A 165 -5.39 0.91 -0.10
N GLY A 166 -4.43 0.00 -0.25
CA GLY A 166 -3.27 -0.11 0.61
C GLY A 166 -3.52 -1.01 1.84
N PRO A 167 -2.44 -1.44 2.51
CA PRO A 167 -2.52 -2.36 3.64
C PRO A 167 -3.14 -1.72 4.89
N GLU A 168 -3.07 -0.39 4.98
CA GLU A 168 -3.51 0.42 6.12
C GLU A 168 -4.55 1.44 5.67
N VAL A 169 -5.53 1.68 6.53
CA VAL A 169 -6.50 2.77 6.34
C VAL A 169 -6.67 3.52 7.65
N TYR A 170 -6.82 4.83 7.55
CA TYR A 170 -6.92 5.74 8.68
C TYR A 170 -8.37 6.21 8.80
N PRO A 171 -9.17 5.62 9.70
CA PRO A 171 -10.53 6.05 9.91
C PRO A 171 -10.51 7.44 10.52
N GLN A 172 -11.25 8.37 9.92
CA GLN A 172 -11.38 9.72 10.45
C GLN A 172 -12.85 10.12 10.50
N LYS A 173 -13.23 10.81 11.57
CA LYS A 173 -14.49 11.55 11.61
C LYS A 173 -14.38 12.67 10.58
N LYS A 174 -15.37 12.82 9.68
CA LYS A 174 -15.38 14.03 8.83
C LYS A 174 -15.36 15.24 9.75
N ARG A 175 -14.44 16.20 9.59
CA ARG A 175 -14.61 17.53 10.20
C ARG A 175 -15.67 18.27 9.38
N GLY A 176 -16.88 18.33 9.91
CA GLY A 176 -17.97 19.09 9.31
C GLY A 176 -17.62 20.57 9.44
N SER A 177 -17.83 21.32 8.38
CA SER A 177 -17.51 22.75 8.25
C SER A 177 -18.42 23.67 9.09
N GLY A 178 -19.38 23.12 9.83
CA GLY A 178 -20.28 23.88 10.69
C GLY A 178 -19.91 23.77 12.17
N HIS A 179 -20.09 24.87 12.91
CA HIS A 179 -19.90 25.00 14.36
C HIS A 179 -20.83 24.11 15.22
N ASN A 180 -21.72 23.32 14.60
CA ASN A 180 -22.54 22.37 15.34
C ASN A 180 -21.72 21.11 15.61
N GLU A 181 -21.01 21.13 16.74
CA GLU A 181 -20.24 20.02 17.31
C GLU A 181 -21.08 18.74 17.54
N LYS A 182 -22.42 18.89 17.58
CA LYS A 182 -23.37 17.80 17.89
C LYS A 182 -23.70 16.87 16.72
N ASP A 183 -23.32 17.19 15.49
CA ASP A 183 -23.60 16.28 14.36
C ASP A 183 -22.62 15.09 14.40
N ILE A 184 -23.16 13.87 14.52
CA ILE A 184 -22.40 12.64 14.38
C ILE A 184 -21.91 12.55 12.93
N LYS A 185 -20.60 12.71 12.73
CA LYS A 185 -20.01 12.75 11.40
C LYS A 185 -19.57 11.35 10.98
N PRO A 186 -19.93 10.88 9.78
CA PRO A 186 -19.63 9.52 9.37
C PRO A 186 -18.12 9.32 9.32
N MET A 187 -17.66 8.17 9.83
CA MET A 187 -16.27 7.76 9.67
C MET A 187 -16.04 7.46 8.19
N VAL A 188 -15.03 8.10 7.63
CA VAL A 188 -14.64 7.88 6.25
C VAL A 188 -13.29 7.18 6.24
N LEU A 189 -13.11 6.23 5.31
CA LEU A 189 -11.81 5.72 4.92
C LEU A 189 -11.04 6.90 4.32
N ARG A 190 -10.28 7.61 5.16
CA ARG A 190 -9.43 8.72 4.73
C ARG A 190 -8.02 8.22 4.53
N GLN A 191 -7.32 9.04 3.76
CA GLN A 191 -5.93 8.89 3.37
C GLN A 191 -5.05 8.77 4.61
N GLY A 192 -3.89 8.11 4.48
CA GLY A 192 -2.77 8.33 5.41
C GLY A 192 -2.52 9.81 5.63
N CYS A 193 -1.81 10.17 6.71
CA CYS A 193 -1.48 11.56 6.97
C CYS A 193 -0.78 12.19 5.77
N THR A 194 -1.52 13.00 5.01
CA THR A 194 -0.85 14.01 4.21
C THR A 194 -0.17 14.98 5.17
N TYR A 195 1.07 15.37 4.86
CA TYR A 195 1.86 16.37 5.59
C TYR A 195 1.05 17.62 5.96
N GLU A 196 0.01 17.94 5.20
CA GLU A 196 -0.96 19.02 5.44
C GLU A 196 -1.74 18.91 6.77
N TYR A 197 -1.78 17.74 7.42
CA TYR A 197 -2.48 17.52 8.70
C TYR A 197 -1.58 17.55 9.92
N LEU A 198 -0.25 17.48 9.74
CA LEU A 198 0.66 17.91 10.77
C LEU A 198 0.52 19.43 10.82
N ASP A 199 0.05 19.94 11.95
CA ASP A 199 -0.02 21.37 12.23
C ASP A 199 1.25 22.06 11.69
N ARG A 200 1.15 23.25 11.10
CA ARG A 200 2.30 23.95 10.51
C ARG A 200 3.46 24.09 11.51
N ASP A 201 3.13 24.11 12.80
CA ASP A 201 4.10 24.14 13.90
C ASP A 201 4.77 22.78 14.18
N THR A 202 4.07 21.65 13.94
CA THR A 202 4.68 20.31 13.94
C THR A 202 5.43 19.99 12.65
N ALA A 203 4.96 20.48 11.49
CA ALA A 203 5.55 20.16 10.18
C ALA A 203 7.03 20.56 10.05
N ARG A 204 7.50 21.55 10.84
CA ARG A 204 8.92 21.94 10.90
C ARG A 204 9.79 21.03 11.76
N ALA A 205 9.20 20.25 12.66
CA ALA A 205 9.91 19.28 13.50
C ALA A 205 9.91 17.86 12.89
N THR A 206 9.20 17.65 11.77
CA THR A 206 8.89 16.32 11.24
C THR A 206 9.64 15.95 9.96
N GLU A 207 10.58 16.76 9.46
CA GLU A 207 11.37 16.41 8.26
C GLU A 207 12.19 15.11 8.47
N ASP A 208 12.54 14.77 9.71
CA ASP A 208 13.23 13.52 10.10
C ASP A 208 12.28 12.33 10.40
N ILE A 209 10.95 12.51 10.26
CA ILE A 209 10.02 11.41 10.51
C ILE A 209 10.05 10.48 9.31
N ILE A 210 10.49 9.24 9.59
CA ILE A 210 10.37 8.01 8.80
C ILE A 210 9.42 8.24 7.62
N PRO A 211 9.86 8.10 6.36
CA PRO A 211 8.98 8.22 5.21
C PRO A 211 7.91 7.15 5.36
N TYR A 212 6.79 7.56 5.95
CA TYR A 212 5.67 6.69 6.22
C TYR A 212 5.31 6.10 4.87
N ARG A 213 5.23 4.76 4.81
CA ARG A 213 4.87 3.98 3.61
C ARG A 213 3.40 4.21 3.23
N GLU A 214 2.90 5.43 3.35
CA GLU A 214 1.54 5.81 3.05
C GLU A 214 1.43 6.02 1.54
N SER A 215 1.40 4.92 0.79
CA SER A 215 0.84 4.96 -0.56
C SER A 215 -0.60 5.45 -0.43
N LYS A 216 -0.86 6.65 -0.91
CA LYS A 216 -2.19 7.26 -0.88
C LYS A 216 -3.21 6.24 -1.46
N PRO A 217 -4.23 5.79 -0.70
CA PRO A 217 -5.26 4.89 -1.23
C PRO A 217 -5.80 5.45 -2.55
N ASN A 218 -5.85 4.63 -3.60
CA ASN A 218 -6.41 5.07 -4.87
C ASN A 218 -7.95 5.09 -4.77
N ARG A 219 -8.50 6.25 -4.41
CA ARG A 219 -9.93 6.46 -4.22
C ARG A 219 -10.73 6.42 -5.51
N ALA A 220 -10.10 6.43 -6.69
CA ALA A 220 -10.79 6.31 -7.97
C ALA A 220 -11.65 5.03 -8.03
N ILE A 221 -11.23 3.98 -7.31
CA ILE A 221 -11.98 2.71 -7.23
C ILE A 221 -13.40 2.89 -6.69
N PHE A 222 -13.61 3.85 -5.77
CA PHE A 222 -14.93 4.13 -5.20
C PHE A 222 -15.89 4.83 -6.19
N TYR A 223 -15.39 5.35 -7.30
CA TYR A 223 -16.18 6.11 -8.27
C TYR A 223 -16.47 5.33 -9.56
N LEU A 224 -16.06 4.06 -9.67
CA LEU A 224 -16.25 3.28 -10.90
C LEU A 224 -17.71 2.88 -11.14
N ASN A 225 -18.33 2.15 -10.20
CA ASN A 225 -19.75 1.79 -10.23
C ASN A 225 -20.25 1.35 -8.84
N LYS A 226 -21.57 1.16 -8.69
CA LYS A 226 -22.21 0.80 -7.40
C LYS A 226 -21.73 -0.54 -6.83
N GLN A 227 -21.48 -1.55 -7.66
CA GLN A 227 -21.00 -2.86 -7.20
C GLN A 227 -19.56 -2.76 -6.70
N VAL A 228 -18.66 -2.20 -7.50
CA VAL A 228 -17.25 -1.97 -7.13
C VAL A 228 -17.16 -1.12 -5.88
N LEU A 229 -17.97 -0.06 -5.75
CA LEU A 229 -18.03 0.76 -4.55
C LEU A 229 -18.34 -0.07 -3.29
N ARG A 230 -19.38 -0.92 -3.34
CA ARG A 230 -19.78 -1.76 -2.20
C ARG A 230 -18.68 -2.75 -1.83
N GLU A 231 -18.14 -3.46 -2.82
CA GLU A 231 -17.12 -4.49 -2.58
C GLU A 231 -15.78 -3.88 -2.15
N ALA A 232 -15.35 -2.77 -2.75
CA ALA A 232 -14.14 -2.07 -2.34
C ALA A 232 -14.28 -1.50 -0.92
N ARG A 233 -15.46 -0.96 -0.55
CA ARG A 233 -15.72 -0.55 0.85
C ARG A 233 -15.62 -1.72 1.81
N ARG A 234 -16.26 -2.85 1.48
CA ARG A 234 -16.19 -4.07 2.28
C ARG A 234 -14.75 -4.55 2.44
N ALA A 235 -13.99 -4.61 1.35
CA ALA A 235 -12.58 -4.97 1.35
C ALA A 235 -11.73 -4.01 2.20
N GLY A 236 -11.98 -2.70 2.08
CA GLY A 236 -11.34 -1.67 2.88
C GLY A 236 -11.67 -1.78 4.38
N TRP A 237 -12.90 -2.12 4.75
CA TRP A 237 -13.28 -2.24 6.16
C TRP A 237 -12.84 -3.57 6.79
N GLU A 238 -12.99 -4.70 6.09
CA GLU A 238 -12.70 -6.01 6.66
C GLU A 238 -11.25 -6.48 6.44
N GLY A 239 -10.61 -6.03 5.35
CA GLY A 239 -9.33 -6.58 4.88
C GLY A 239 -8.09 -5.81 5.29
N THR A 240 -8.20 -4.50 5.55
CA THR A 240 -7.06 -3.63 5.86
C THR A 240 -6.87 -3.44 7.38
N LEU A 241 -5.68 -2.99 7.77
CA LEU A 241 -5.39 -2.55 9.14
C LEU A 241 -6.00 -1.18 9.39
N LYS A 242 -6.75 -1.00 10.48
CA LYS A 242 -7.33 0.30 10.87
C LYS A 242 -6.39 1.02 11.82
N CYS A 243 -5.74 2.06 11.32
CA CYS A 243 -4.75 2.82 12.06
C CYS A 243 -5.39 4.07 12.68
N PHE A 244 -5.43 4.12 14.01
CA PHE A 244 -5.94 5.25 14.77
C PHE A 244 -4.77 6.10 15.26
N LYS A 245 -4.78 7.39 14.90
CA LYS A 245 -3.71 8.33 15.26
C LYS A 245 -4.02 9.12 16.52
N TYR A 246 -5.30 9.25 16.83
CA TYR A 246 -5.78 9.94 18.01
C TYR A 246 -6.82 9.06 18.68
N TYR A 247 -6.84 9.03 20.02
CA TYR A 247 -7.89 8.30 20.72
C TYR A 247 -9.27 8.93 20.47
N GLN A 248 -9.33 10.22 20.12
CA GLN A 248 -10.57 10.87 19.71
C GLN A 248 -11.06 10.43 18.33
N ASP A 249 -10.25 9.76 17.51
CA ASP A 249 -10.72 9.23 16.22
C ASP A 249 -11.66 8.03 16.40
N PHE A 250 -11.68 7.43 17.58
CA PHE A 250 -12.61 6.35 17.89
C PHE A 250 -14.06 6.85 17.77
N PRO A 251 -14.97 6.06 17.16
CA PRO A 251 -16.38 6.37 17.19
C PRO A 251 -16.81 6.58 18.64
N HIS A 252 -17.25 7.80 18.98
CA HIS A 252 -17.85 8.01 20.30
C HIS A 252 -19.15 7.23 20.29
N TYR A 253 -19.23 6.19 21.12
CA TYR A 253 -20.50 5.60 21.48
C TYR A 253 -21.13 6.50 22.54
N ASP A 254 -21.69 7.63 22.11
CA ASP A 254 -22.67 8.32 22.93
C ASP A 254 -23.84 7.35 23.07
N GLY A 255 -24.12 6.89 24.29
CA GLY A 255 -25.14 5.87 24.57
C GLY A 255 -26.58 6.26 24.15
N SER A 256 -26.76 7.37 23.45
CA SER A 256 -27.98 7.80 22.77
C SER A 256 -28.37 6.88 21.60
N LEU A 257 -27.48 6.03 21.10
CA LEU A 257 -27.75 5.10 20.01
C LEU A 257 -28.84 4.06 20.31
N ASP A 258 -28.96 3.61 21.57
CA ASP A 258 -30.05 2.72 21.97
C ASP A 258 -31.39 3.45 22.17
N ARG A 259 -31.39 4.79 22.27
CA ARG A 259 -32.59 5.57 22.62
C ARG A 259 -33.32 6.18 21.43
N HIS A 260 -32.80 6.09 20.20
CA HIS A 260 -33.44 6.69 19.02
C HIS A 260 -33.93 5.69 17.96
N SER A 261 -33.87 4.40 18.25
CA SER A 261 -34.37 3.33 17.35
C SER A 261 -35.89 3.19 17.29
N SER A 262 -36.66 3.99 18.04
CA SER A 262 -38.12 3.84 18.15
C SER A 262 -38.95 4.95 17.50
N GLY A 263 -38.35 5.95 16.84
CA GLY A 263 -39.14 7.04 16.25
C GLY A 263 -38.48 7.72 15.06
N ALA A 264 -38.86 7.28 13.86
CA ALA A 264 -38.75 8.02 12.59
C ALA A 264 -37.33 8.42 12.11
N GLY A 265 -36.69 7.51 11.35
CA GLY A 265 -36.10 7.88 10.06
C GLY A 265 -34.58 8.04 9.94
N GLY A 266 -33.83 8.10 11.04
CA GLY A 266 -32.36 8.19 11.02
C GLY A 266 -31.68 6.83 11.08
N ASN A 267 -31.86 5.98 10.05
CA ASN A 267 -31.36 4.61 10.07
C ASN A 267 -29.81 4.62 10.13
N MET A 268 -29.19 4.26 11.26
CA MET A 268 -27.71 4.20 11.35
C MET A 268 -27.13 3.07 10.47
N ASP A 269 -27.96 2.11 10.06
CA ASP A 269 -27.70 1.18 8.96
C ASP A 269 -27.37 1.91 7.64
N SER A 270 -27.81 3.17 7.46
CA SER A 270 -27.53 3.98 6.26
C SER A 270 -26.04 4.26 6.07
N TYR A 271 -25.21 4.17 7.13
CA TYR A 271 -23.77 4.38 7.02
C TYR A 271 -22.98 3.09 6.78
N GLY A 272 -23.63 1.93 6.85
CA GLY A 272 -23.06 0.62 6.46
C GLY A 272 -21.80 0.20 7.22
N MET A 273 -21.40 0.90 8.28
CA MET A 273 -20.18 0.55 9.04
C MET A 273 -20.42 -0.62 10.00
N LEU A 274 -21.57 -0.65 10.67
CA LEU A 274 -21.91 -1.68 11.65
C LEU A 274 -22.13 -3.06 11.02
N SER A 275 -22.38 -3.12 9.71
CA SER A 275 -22.50 -4.39 8.99
C SER A 275 -21.16 -5.06 8.69
N PHE A 276 -20.03 -4.38 8.91
CA PHE A 276 -18.70 -4.93 8.66
C PHE A 276 -17.99 -5.27 9.97
N ASN A 277 -17.20 -6.34 9.97
CA ASN A 277 -16.23 -6.58 11.03
C ASN A 277 -15.02 -5.64 10.85
N TYR A 278 -15.24 -4.35 11.09
CA TYR A 278 -14.28 -3.30 10.72
C TYR A 278 -13.10 -3.16 11.69
N LEU A 279 -13.22 -3.69 12.92
CA LEU A 279 -12.16 -3.70 13.94
C LEU A 279 -11.43 -5.05 14.03
N ASN A 280 -11.57 -5.93 13.04
CA ASN A 280 -10.86 -7.21 13.04
C ASN A 280 -9.32 -7.04 13.17
N ARG A 281 -8.79 -5.96 12.59
CA ARG A 281 -7.36 -5.62 12.58
C ARG A 281 -7.20 -4.14 12.91
N VAL A 282 -6.67 -3.84 14.09
CA VAL A 282 -6.52 -2.48 14.62
C VAL A 282 -5.05 -2.18 14.86
N SER A 283 -4.63 -0.97 14.54
CA SER A 283 -3.36 -0.39 14.95
C SER A 283 -3.64 0.89 15.73
N LEU A 284 -3.18 0.92 16.97
CA LEU A 284 -3.16 2.10 17.81
C LEU A 284 -1.80 2.75 17.59
N ASN A 285 -1.75 3.83 16.82
CA ASN A 285 -0.55 4.61 16.63
C ASN A 285 -0.74 5.92 17.38
N LEU A 286 -0.67 5.86 18.70
CA LEU A 286 -0.98 6.96 19.60
C LEU A 286 0.28 7.54 20.23
N GLY A 287 0.23 8.81 20.63
CA GLY A 287 1.17 9.36 21.59
C GLY A 287 0.97 8.76 22.98
N ASN A 288 1.92 8.99 23.87
CA ASN A 288 1.81 8.52 25.26
C ASN A 288 0.57 9.10 25.95
N ASP A 289 0.23 10.37 25.71
CA ASP A 289 -0.99 11.00 26.20
C ASP A 289 -2.27 10.28 25.72
N GLY A 290 -2.29 9.88 24.45
CA GLY A 290 -3.42 9.19 23.85
C GLY A 290 -3.60 7.79 24.44
N TYR A 291 -2.51 7.09 24.73
CA TYR A 291 -2.57 5.83 25.46
C TYR A 291 -3.03 6.00 26.91
N PHE A 292 -2.55 7.05 27.58
CA PHE A 292 -2.96 7.36 28.95
C PHE A 292 -4.46 7.64 29.03
N ALA A 293 -4.97 8.47 28.12
CA ALA A 293 -6.40 8.74 28.00
C ALA A 293 -7.20 7.47 27.67
N LEU A 294 -6.71 6.66 26.71
CA LEU A 294 -7.40 5.45 26.28
C LEU A 294 -7.55 4.41 27.40
N PHE A 295 -6.49 4.19 28.18
CA PHE A 295 -6.46 3.16 29.22
C PHE A 295 -6.72 3.70 30.63
N GLY A 296 -7.05 5.00 30.76
CA GLY A 296 -7.40 5.62 32.04
C GLY A 296 -6.23 5.79 32.99
N LEU A 297 -5.00 5.96 32.49
CA LEU A 297 -3.86 6.31 33.32
C LEU A 297 -3.89 7.80 33.63
N ASN A 298 -4.27 8.14 34.87
CA ASN A 298 -4.31 9.53 35.34
C ASN A 298 -3.01 9.87 36.08
N CYS A 299 -2.16 10.69 35.47
CA CYS A 299 -0.89 11.13 36.04
C CYS A 299 -0.76 12.66 36.01
N GLN A 300 -0.20 13.25 37.06
CA GLN A 300 0.14 14.67 37.04
C GLN A 300 1.33 14.89 36.07
N PRO A 301 1.37 16.01 35.30
CA PRO A 301 0.47 17.17 35.36
C PRO A 301 -0.82 17.03 34.52
N PHE A 302 -0.94 15.98 33.71
CA PHE A 302 -2.10 15.75 32.85
C PHE A 302 -3.26 15.13 33.64
N ARG A 303 -3.93 15.95 34.47
CA ARG A 303 -5.32 15.62 34.81
C ARG A 303 -6.14 15.73 33.54
N LEU A 304 -6.60 14.60 33.03
CA LEU A 304 -7.71 14.59 32.09
C LEU A 304 -8.93 15.08 32.86
N GLU A 305 -9.14 16.40 32.87
CA GLU A 305 -10.22 17.07 33.60
C GLU A 305 -11.60 16.65 33.10
N ASN A 306 -11.66 16.13 31.87
CA ASN A 306 -12.88 15.68 31.24
C ASN A 306 -12.65 14.32 30.56
N GLU A 307 -13.67 13.48 30.71
CA GLU A 307 -13.85 12.20 30.03
C GLU A 307 -13.12 11.01 30.67
N TYR A 308 -13.95 10.18 31.30
CA TYR A 308 -13.66 8.82 31.73
C TYR A 308 -12.80 8.09 30.68
N PRO A 309 -11.95 7.12 31.08
CA PRO A 309 -11.53 6.09 30.13
C PRO A 309 -12.77 5.64 29.38
N ASN A 310 -12.65 5.33 28.09
CA ASN A 310 -13.77 4.80 27.33
C ASN A 310 -13.70 3.28 27.43
N PRO A 311 -14.11 2.62 28.55
CA PRO A 311 -14.06 1.16 28.66
C PRO A 311 -14.91 0.50 27.57
N ARG A 312 -15.90 1.24 27.02
CA ARG A 312 -16.71 0.77 25.91
C ARG A 312 -15.93 0.62 24.62
N PHE A 313 -14.86 1.38 24.39
CA PHE A 313 -13.98 1.12 23.24
C PHE A 313 -13.46 -0.32 23.27
N LEU A 314 -13.07 -0.77 24.46
CA LEU A 314 -12.49 -2.09 24.68
C LEU A 314 -13.56 -3.18 24.54
N GLU A 315 -14.83 -2.85 24.83
CA GLU A 315 -15.98 -3.71 24.50
C GLU A 315 -16.22 -3.85 23.00
N ILE A 316 -16.06 -2.78 22.21
CA ILE A 316 -16.22 -2.81 20.75
C ILE A 316 -15.07 -3.64 20.12
N MET A 317 -13.89 -3.68 20.76
CA MET A 317 -12.75 -4.50 20.34
C MET A 317 -12.89 -6.00 20.65
N LYS A 318 -14.06 -6.50 21.07
CA LYS A 318 -14.26 -7.95 21.28
C LYS A 318 -14.09 -8.77 20.01
N SER A 319 -14.34 -8.19 18.83
CA SER A 319 -14.14 -8.89 17.54
C SER A 319 -12.73 -8.77 16.99
N THR A 320 -11.84 -8.00 17.65
CA THR A 320 -10.47 -7.76 17.20
C THR A 320 -9.66 -9.06 17.25
N GLN A 321 -9.12 -9.47 16.11
CA GLN A 321 -8.23 -10.64 16.01
C GLN A 321 -6.75 -10.26 16.01
N TYR A 322 -6.46 -9.02 15.62
CA TYR A 322 -5.12 -8.47 15.56
C TYR A 322 -5.10 -7.04 16.09
N LEU A 323 -4.26 -6.79 17.09
CA LEU A 323 -4.01 -5.48 17.65
C LEU A 323 -2.51 -5.16 17.53
N GLU A 324 -2.20 -4.06 16.87
CA GLU A 324 -0.87 -3.45 16.91
C GLU A 324 -0.89 -2.25 17.87
N LEU A 325 0.04 -2.21 18.81
CA LEU A 325 0.31 -1.05 19.66
C LEU A 325 1.60 -0.41 19.16
N CYS A 326 1.47 0.62 18.34
CA CYS A 326 2.56 1.41 17.81
C CYS A 326 2.82 2.60 18.73
N PHE A 327 3.97 2.62 19.39
CA PHE A 327 4.39 3.72 20.26
C PHE A 327 5.11 4.79 19.44
N ARG A 328 4.62 6.03 19.48
CA ARG A 328 5.30 7.13 18.79
C ARG A 328 6.60 7.52 19.45
N ASN A 329 7.44 8.20 18.69
CA ASN A 329 8.66 8.78 19.24
C ASN A 329 8.28 9.82 20.32
N PRO A 330 8.81 9.71 21.56
CA PRO A 330 8.49 10.62 22.67
C PRO A 330 8.84 12.09 22.38
N PHE A 331 9.60 12.36 21.32
CA PHE A 331 10.01 13.70 20.91
C PHE A 331 9.19 14.28 19.76
N GLU A 332 8.19 13.57 19.21
CA GLU A 332 7.29 14.04 18.12
C GLU A 332 6.26 15.10 18.58
N GLY A 333 6.64 15.97 19.53
CA GLY A 333 5.78 17.01 20.10
C GLY A 333 5.30 16.71 21.52
N TRP A 334 4.59 17.69 22.11
CA TRP A 334 4.27 17.76 23.54
C TRP A 334 3.29 16.68 24.00
N SER A 335 2.50 16.11 23.09
CA SER A 335 1.60 14.99 23.36
C SER A 335 2.34 13.71 23.74
N ASN A 336 3.62 13.56 23.38
CA ASN A 336 4.31 12.30 23.57
C ASN A 336 5.10 12.20 24.88
N ASP A 337 5.18 13.25 25.69
CA ASP A 337 5.72 13.17 27.05
C ASP A 337 4.97 14.11 28.00
N PRO A 338 4.14 13.57 28.90
CA PRO A 338 3.32 14.38 29.79
C PRO A 338 4.14 15.24 30.78
N TRP A 339 5.44 15.02 30.91
CA TRP A 339 6.30 15.81 31.80
C TRP A 339 7.23 16.77 31.05
N CYS A 340 7.06 16.90 29.73
CA CYS A 340 7.79 17.85 28.90
C CYS A 340 7.01 19.16 28.73
N THR A 341 6.74 19.91 29.82
CA THR A 341 6.10 21.23 29.72
C THR A 341 7.12 22.31 29.35
N LEU A 342 6.81 23.11 28.32
CA LEU A 342 7.73 24.08 27.72
C LEU A 342 8.30 25.13 28.69
N HIS A 343 7.54 25.49 29.72
CA HIS A 343 7.88 26.64 30.55
C HIS A 343 8.94 26.34 31.61
N ASP A 344 9.03 25.10 32.11
CA ASP A 344 10.05 24.72 33.09
C ASP A 344 11.20 23.93 32.45
N ALA A 345 10.97 23.32 31.28
CA ALA A 345 11.96 22.48 30.62
C ALA A 345 13.11 23.27 29.98
N MET A 346 12.96 24.57 29.71
CA MET A 346 14.08 25.36 29.15
C MET A 346 15.20 25.58 30.16
N ASP A 347 14.89 25.66 31.46
CA ASP A 347 15.86 25.91 32.52
C ASP A 347 16.45 24.62 33.13
N LEU A 348 15.76 23.48 32.96
CA LEU A 348 16.28 22.19 33.43
C LEU A 348 17.38 21.65 32.50
N PRO A 349 18.43 21.02 33.06
CA PRO A 349 19.44 20.30 32.27
C PRO A 349 18.76 19.30 31.33
N ALA A 350 19.29 19.13 30.12
CA ALA A 350 18.72 18.20 29.13
C ALA A 350 18.51 16.78 29.66
N LYS A 351 19.32 16.32 30.61
CA LYS A 351 19.18 15.01 31.27
C LYS A 351 17.93 14.86 32.13
N ASP A 352 17.34 15.98 32.56
CA ASP A 352 16.14 16.07 33.40
C ASP A 352 14.89 16.42 32.59
N ARG A 353 15.01 16.58 31.26
CA ARG A 353 13.90 16.93 30.37
C ARG A 353 13.16 15.67 29.92
N GLY A 354 12.15 15.30 30.70
CA GLY A 354 11.17 14.31 30.29
C GLY A 354 11.28 12.95 30.97
N SER A 355 10.36 12.08 30.60
CA SER A 355 10.10 10.80 31.22
C SER A 355 10.86 9.67 30.56
N CYS A 356 11.17 8.64 31.34
CA CYS A 356 11.75 7.42 30.79
C CYS A 356 10.73 6.67 29.93
N GLN A 357 10.86 6.73 28.60
CA GLN A 357 9.98 6.00 27.67
C GLN A 357 9.85 4.51 27.99
N LYS A 358 10.94 3.87 28.45
CA LYS A 358 10.94 2.47 28.89
C LYS A 358 9.89 2.20 29.97
N ILE A 359 9.81 3.11 30.95
CA ILE A 359 8.91 3.02 32.10
C ILE A 359 7.50 3.42 31.68
N ILE A 360 7.35 4.50 30.89
CA ILE A 360 6.05 4.95 30.38
C ILE A 360 5.34 3.87 29.57
N VAL A 361 6.03 3.22 28.64
CA VAL A 361 5.45 2.12 27.85
C VAL A 361 5.08 0.94 28.75
N ASP A 362 5.89 0.63 29.77
CA ASP A 362 5.56 -0.42 30.74
C ASP A 362 4.29 -0.08 31.53
N TRP A 363 4.11 1.19 31.91
CA TRP A 363 2.90 1.67 32.57
C TRP A 363 1.68 1.57 31.65
N ILE A 364 1.80 1.98 30.38
CA ILE A 364 0.73 1.86 29.39
C ILE A 364 0.28 0.42 29.26
N LEU A 365 1.21 -0.51 29.07
CA LEU A 365 0.88 -1.92 28.87
C LEU A 365 0.32 -2.57 30.13
N THR A 366 0.78 -2.15 31.31
CA THR A 366 0.21 -2.55 32.61
C THR A 366 -1.26 -2.18 32.72
N PHE A 367 -1.64 -0.99 32.28
CA PHE A 367 -3.04 -0.54 32.28
C PHE A 367 -3.84 -1.10 31.11
N ALA A 368 -3.20 -1.34 29.96
CA ALA A 368 -3.84 -1.88 28.77
C ALA A 368 -4.21 -3.35 28.93
N LYS A 369 -3.38 -4.14 29.62
CA LYS A 369 -3.47 -5.61 29.68
C LYS A 369 -4.88 -6.14 29.93
N PRO A 370 -5.64 -5.71 30.96
CA PRO A 370 -6.96 -6.27 31.25
C PRO A 370 -7.96 -6.11 30.10
N TYR A 371 -7.69 -5.18 29.18
CA TYR A 371 -8.59 -4.82 28.10
C TYR A 371 -8.19 -5.36 26.73
N ILE A 372 -6.98 -5.88 26.61
CA ILE A 372 -6.46 -6.39 25.32
C ILE A 372 -6.05 -7.85 25.40
N GLU A 373 -5.99 -8.44 26.59
CA GLU A 373 -5.53 -9.82 26.79
C GLU A 373 -6.41 -10.89 26.12
N HIS A 374 -7.65 -10.55 25.75
CA HIS A 374 -8.52 -11.43 24.98
C HIS A 374 -8.18 -11.48 23.49
N ILE A 375 -7.33 -10.57 22.99
CA ILE A 375 -7.01 -10.44 21.57
C ILE A 375 -5.96 -11.50 21.17
N PRO A 376 -6.24 -12.37 20.17
CA PRO A 376 -5.37 -13.52 19.85
C PRO A 376 -3.93 -13.17 19.42
N LYS A 377 -3.76 -12.03 18.75
CA LYS A 377 -2.46 -11.55 18.28
C LYS A 377 -2.29 -10.07 18.63
N ILE A 378 -1.35 -9.80 19.53
CA ILE A 378 -0.92 -8.46 19.91
C ILE A 378 0.51 -8.28 19.38
N GLU A 379 0.78 -7.12 18.77
CA GLU A 379 2.10 -6.78 18.25
C GLU A 379 2.53 -5.42 18.78
N LEU A 380 3.74 -5.33 19.33
CA LEU A 380 4.31 -4.10 19.85
C LEU A 380 5.31 -3.52 18.84
N THR A 381 5.03 -2.32 18.34
CA THR A 381 5.85 -1.66 17.30
C THR A 381 6.15 -0.20 17.66
N GLY A 382 6.95 0.47 16.82
CA GLY A 382 7.36 1.86 17.05
C GLY A 382 8.48 2.01 18.09
N PHE A 383 8.45 3.11 18.83
CA PHE A 383 9.49 3.57 19.75
C PHE A 383 9.36 2.91 21.14
N ILE A 384 9.69 1.62 21.19
CA ILE A 384 9.71 0.78 22.40
C ILE A 384 11.11 0.17 22.60
N LYS A 385 11.60 0.16 23.84
CA LYS A 385 12.88 -0.50 24.17
C LYS A 385 12.74 -2.03 24.04
N HIS A 386 13.73 -2.71 23.47
CA HIS A 386 13.74 -4.17 23.34
C HIS A 386 13.48 -4.91 24.66
N SER A 387 14.05 -4.43 25.77
CA SER A 387 13.81 -5.04 27.09
C SER A 387 12.33 -4.95 27.53
N THR A 388 11.66 -3.82 27.30
CA THR A 388 10.22 -3.69 27.57
C THR A 388 9.41 -4.53 26.60
N LYS A 389 9.73 -4.48 25.30
CA LYS A 389 9.06 -5.31 24.28
C LYS A 389 9.15 -6.80 24.61
N GLY A 390 10.36 -7.31 24.88
CA GLY A 390 10.58 -8.72 25.21
C GLY A 390 9.86 -9.17 26.48
N LYS A 391 9.81 -8.33 27.52
CA LYS A 391 8.99 -8.59 28.73
C LYS A 391 7.52 -8.81 28.35
N TRP A 392 6.94 -7.89 27.59
CA TRP A 392 5.51 -7.92 27.25
C TRP A 392 5.15 -8.97 26.21
N ASP A 393 6.01 -9.18 25.20
CA ASP A 393 5.86 -10.27 24.24
C ASP A 393 5.84 -11.62 24.97
N THR A 394 6.71 -11.81 25.97
CA THR A 394 6.71 -13.02 26.80
C THR A 394 5.41 -13.17 27.60
N ILE A 395 4.95 -12.09 28.27
CA ILE A 395 3.70 -12.11 29.04
C ILE A 395 2.51 -12.51 28.15
N PHE A 396 2.37 -11.88 26.98
CA PHE A 396 1.27 -12.19 26.05
C PHE A 396 1.39 -13.60 25.46
N GLU A 397 2.60 -14.04 25.10
CA GLU A 397 2.83 -15.38 24.57
C GLU A 397 2.49 -16.47 25.57
N GLU A 398 2.94 -16.33 26.82
CA GLU A 398 2.69 -17.31 27.88
C GLU A 398 1.23 -17.33 28.30
N GLN A 399 0.56 -16.18 28.35
CA GLN A 399 -0.88 -16.14 28.60
C GLN A 399 -1.66 -16.86 27.50
N ARG A 400 -1.25 -16.71 26.24
CA ARG A 400 -1.89 -17.36 25.09
C ARG A 400 -1.62 -18.87 25.03
N THR A 401 -0.36 -19.29 25.20
CA THR A 401 0.06 -20.69 24.97
C THR A 401 0.02 -21.54 26.23
N LYS A 402 0.46 -20.98 27.37
CA LYS A 402 0.56 -21.69 28.65
C LYS A 402 -0.64 -21.42 29.56
N LYS A 403 -1.54 -20.50 29.18
CA LYS A 403 -2.68 -20.05 30.01
C LYS A 403 -2.25 -19.53 31.39
N VAL A 404 -1.04 -18.95 31.46
CA VAL A 404 -0.53 -18.32 32.68
C VAL A 404 -1.20 -16.96 32.83
N TYR A 405 -1.88 -16.74 33.96
CA TYR A 405 -2.47 -15.45 34.27
C TYR A 405 -1.47 -14.59 35.05
N TYR A 406 -1.16 -13.42 34.51
CA TYR A 406 -0.37 -12.40 35.15
C TYR A 406 -1.29 -11.35 35.78
N GLU A 407 -1.41 -11.36 37.11
CA GLU A 407 -2.12 -10.34 37.87
C GLU A 407 -1.28 -9.07 37.95
N MET A 408 -1.84 -7.93 37.55
CA MET A 408 -1.16 -6.62 37.51
C MET A 408 -1.77 -5.63 38.51
N ALA A 409 -2.43 -6.11 39.58
CA ALA A 409 -3.12 -5.25 40.53
C ALA A 409 -2.13 -4.40 41.34
N ASN A 410 -1.09 -5.04 41.88
CA ASN A 410 -0.07 -4.39 42.70
C ASN A 410 0.74 -3.39 41.86
N GLU A 411 1.15 -3.77 40.65
CA GLU A 411 1.89 -2.89 39.75
C GLU A 411 1.07 -1.66 39.37
N ARG A 412 -0.25 -1.81 39.14
CA ARG A 412 -1.13 -0.66 38.89
C ARG A 412 -1.20 0.26 40.10
N GLU A 413 -1.32 -0.27 41.30
CA GLU A 413 -1.36 0.52 42.53
C GLU A 413 -0.03 1.27 42.76
N ASP A 414 1.10 0.59 42.55
CA ASP A 414 2.44 1.19 42.62
C ASP A 414 2.61 2.31 41.58
N ILE A 415 2.12 2.10 40.36
CA ILE A 415 2.16 3.13 39.30
C ILE A 415 1.32 4.33 39.72
N LEU A 416 0.08 4.15 40.17
CA LEU A 416 -0.79 5.26 40.61
C LEU A 416 -0.19 6.03 41.78
N SER A 417 0.45 5.33 42.71
CA SER A 417 1.15 5.93 43.86
C SER A 417 2.34 6.78 43.42
N ASN A 418 3.00 6.44 42.31
CA ASN A 418 4.10 7.21 41.74
C ASN A 418 3.67 8.28 40.72
N ALA A 419 2.53 8.09 40.05
CA ALA A 419 2.00 8.96 39.00
C ALA A 419 1.52 10.32 39.52
N GLY A 420 1.30 10.47 40.83
CA GLY A 420 0.95 11.74 41.47
C GLY A 420 2.13 12.73 41.62
N ARG A 421 3.36 12.32 41.30
CA ARG A 421 4.55 13.17 41.42
C ARG A 421 4.59 14.24 40.32
N LYS A 422 5.11 15.42 40.66
CA LYS A 422 5.34 16.51 39.69
C LYS A 422 6.39 16.17 38.62
N LYS A 423 7.29 15.24 38.93
CA LYS A 423 8.36 14.78 38.03
C LYS A 423 7.98 13.43 37.44
N GLY A 424 8.26 13.24 36.16
CA GLY A 424 8.08 11.96 35.48
C GLY A 424 8.99 10.87 36.05
N PRO A 425 8.76 9.60 35.69
CA PRO A 425 9.56 8.49 36.17
C PRO A 425 11.03 8.64 35.77
N GLU A 426 11.93 8.45 36.74
CA GLU A 426 13.36 8.57 36.54
C GLU A 426 13.89 7.55 35.53
N CYS A 427 14.79 7.99 34.66
CA CYS A 427 15.36 7.13 33.63
C CYS A 427 16.50 6.27 34.18
N LEU A 428 16.19 5.02 34.50
CA LEU A 428 17.16 4.00 34.91
C LEU A 428 17.86 3.28 33.74
N CYS A 429 17.65 3.73 32.50
CA CYS A 429 18.33 3.18 31.33
C CYS A 429 19.81 3.60 31.34
N LYS A 430 20.72 2.65 31.05
CA LYS A 430 22.17 2.90 30.94
C LYS A 430 22.50 4.04 29.97
N LYS A 431 21.84 4.03 28.80
CA LYS A 431 21.74 5.18 27.90
C LYS A 431 20.40 5.86 28.14
N THR A 432 20.43 7.11 28.58
CA THR A 432 19.18 7.85 28.83
C THR A 432 18.35 7.90 27.56
N CYS A 433 17.03 7.84 27.70
CA CYS A 433 16.13 7.90 26.54
C CYS A 433 16.34 9.20 25.72
N ILE A 434 16.80 10.26 26.39
CA ILE A 434 17.11 11.57 25.80
C ILE A 434 18.41 11.55 25.01
N SER A 435 19.48 10.93 25.53
CA SER A 435 20.78 10.92 24.84
C SER A 435 20.74 10.10 23.56
N ALA A 436 20.00 8.99 23.57
CA ALA A 436 19.86 8.14 22.40
C ALA A 436 19.09 8.81 21.25
N CYS A 437 18.20 9.76 21.54
CA CYS A 437 17.43 10.47 20.52
C CYS A 437 18.15 11.67 19.90
N ARG A 438 19.03 12.36 20.66
CA ARG A 438 19.85 13.45 20.08
C ARG A 438 20.75 12.97 18.94
N HIS A 439 21.19 11.71 18.98
CA HIS A 439 21.93 11.11 17.88
C HIS A 439 21.06 10.90 16.63
N VAL A 440 19.77 10.61 16.79
CA VAL A 440 18.86 10.41 15.64
C VAL A 440 18.57 11.74 14.93
N SER A 441 18.31 12.81 15.69
CA SER A 441 17.99 14.15 15.12
C SER A 441 19.19 14.88 14.52
N GLN A 442 20.43 14.45 14.79
CA GLN A 442 21.63 15.11 14.27
C GLN A 442 22.19 14.48 12.99
N VAL A 443 21.77 13.27 12.65
CA VAL A 443 22.38 12.49 11.56
C VAL A 443 21.58 12.55 10.25
N GLY A 444 20.41 13.20 10.23
CA GLY A 444 19.71 13.69 9.03
C GLY A 444 19.17 12.66 8.03
N GLU A 445 19.67 11.43 8.01
CA GLU A 445 19.24 10.40 7.07
C GLU A 445 19.46 9.01 7.67
N PHE A 446 18.51 8.53 8.47
CA PHE A 446 18.39 7.09 8.71
C PHE A 446 17.26 6.54 7.86
N SER A 447 17.54 5.46 7.13
CA SER A 447 16.49 4.69 6.47
C SER A 447 15.53 4.12 7.54
N ALA A 448 14.25 3.95 7.19
CA ALA A 448 13.26 3.32 8.09
C ALA A 448 13.70 1.95 8.65
N VAL A 449 14.65 1.29 7.97
CA VAL A 449 15.25 0.01 8.38
C VAL A 449 16.30 0.20 9.49
N GLU A 450 17.00 1.32 9.55
CA GLU A 450 17.99 1.61 10.58
C GLU A 450 17.35 2.05 11.91
N LEU A 451 16.22 2.75 11.86
CA LEU A 451 15.44 3.07 13.08
C LEU A 451 14.83 1.83 13.76
N GLN A 452 14.52 0.77 12.99
CA GLN A 452 14.13 -0.54 13.54
C GLN A 452 15.32 -1.39 14.01
N ARG A 453 16.55 -1.05 13.58
CA ARG A 453 17.81 -1.72 13.94
C ARG A 453 18.68 -0.93 14.91
N PHE A 454 18.18 0.19 15.45
CA PHE A 454 18.82 0.83 16.59
C PHE A 454 18.61 -0.08 17.81
N ASP A 455 19.46 -1.10 17.89
CA ASP A 455 19.62 -1.96 19.04
C ASP A 455 19.92 -1.05 20.23
N PHE A 456 18.89 -0.85 21.05
CA PHE A 456 19.06 -0.38 22.42
C PHE A 456 19.63 -1.49 23.32
N GLU A 457 20.51 -2.33 22.78
CA GLU A 457 21.29 -3.30 23.53
C GLU A 457 22.51 -2.59 24.16
N GLY A 458 22.63 -2.71 25.48
CA GLY A 458 23.76 -2.18 26.26
C GLY A 458 23.55 -0.79 26.83
#